data_AF-A0A9D8IPI3-F1
#
_entry.id   AF-A0A9D8IPI3-F1
#
_cell.length_a   1.000
_cell.length_b   1.000
_cell.length_c   1.000
_cell.angle_alpha   90.00
_cell.angle_beta   90.00
_cell.angle_gamma   90.00
#
_symmetry.space_group_name_H-M   'P 1'
#
loop_
_entity.id
_entity.type
_entity.pdbx_description
1 polymer ?
#
loop_
_entity_poly.entity_id
_entity_poly.type
_entity_poly.pdbx_seq_one_letter_code
_entity_poly.pdbx_strand_id
1 'polypeptide(L)' 'MSVAGARMRMDLALKDLHLKWAHVSQSWNDPVSRAFESNYLDALDQGARLAAGALDKMRDSIARAKRECGEG' A
#
# COMPACT_ATOMS: atom_id res chain seq x y z
N MET A 1 12.64 -10.62 7.55
CA MET A 1 11.93 -9.65 6.67
C MET A 1 12.08 -8.25 7.24
N SER A 2 12.42 -7.24 6.43
CA SER A 2 12.52 -5.85 6.90
C SER A 2 11.21 -5.08 6.67
N VAL A 3 10.95 -4.07 7.50
CA VAL A 3 9.80 -3.16 7.35
C VAL A 3 9.84 -2.43 6.01
N ALA A 4 11.02 -2.01 5.55
CA ALA A 4 11.21 -1.42 4.23
C ALA A 4 10.86 -2.39 3.09
N GLY A 5 11.24 -3.67 3.21
CA GLY A 5 10.86 -4.69 2.22
C GLY A 5 9.35 -4.97 2.19
N ALA A 6 8.69 -4.92 3.35
CA ALA A 6 7.23 -5.04 3.43
C ALA A 6 6.53 -3.85 2.75
N ARG A 7 7.02 -2.62 3.00
CA ARG A 7 6.53 -1.39 2.35
C ARG A 7 6.59 -1.46 0.84
N MET A 8 7.74 -1.89 0.30
CA MET A 8 7.95 -2.02 -1.14
C MET A 8 7.03 -3.07 -1.77
N ARG A 9 6.90 -4.25 -1.16
CA ARG A 9 5.98 -5.28 -1.69
C ARG A 9 4.53 -4.84 -1.70
N MET A 10 4.11 -4.08 -0.68
CA MET A 10 2.76 -3.51 -0.64
C MET A 10 2.53 -2.52 -1.78
N ASP A 11 3.47 -1.61 -2.04
CA ASP A 11 3.38 -0.68 -3.18
C ASP A 11 3.29 -1.42 -4.51
N LEU A 12 4.10 -2.46 -4.70
CA LEU A 12 4.09 -3.26 -5.92
C LEU A 12 2.75 -3.99 -6.11
N ALA A 13 2.20 -4.57 -5.04
CA ALA A 13 0.90 -5.24 -5.09
C ALA A 13 -0.24 -4.25 -5.41
N LEU A 14 -0.22 -3.05 -4.82
CA LEU A 14 -1.23 -2.03 -5.10
C LEU A 14 -1.14 -1.56 -6.55
N LYS A 15 0.07 -1.31 -7.05
CA LYS A 15 0.29 -0.95 -8.45
C LYS A 15 -0.19 -2.02 -9.42
N ASP A 16 0.08 -3.29 -9.12
CA ASP A 16 -0.40 -4.44 -9.92
C ASP A 16 -1.94 -4.50 -9.94
N LEU A 17 -2.59 -4.26 -8.79
CA LEU A 17 -4.04 -4.16 -8.72
C LEU A 17 -4.59 -3.05 -9.61
N HIS A 18 -4.03 -1.83 -9.56
CA HIS A 18 -4.48 -0.72 -10.40
C HIS A 18 -4.30 -1.01 -11.89
N LEU A 19 -3.19 -1.64 -12.28
CA LEU A 19 -2.97 -2.04 -13.67
C LEU A 19 -4.01 -3.05 -14.14
N LYS A 20 -4.32 -4.06 -13.30
CA LYS A 20 -5.36 -5.05 -13.61
C LYS A 20 -6.75 -4.42 -13.67
N TRP A 21 -7.06 -3.50 -12.75
CA TRP A 21 -8.32 -2.77 -12.76
C TRP A 21 -8.47 -1.92 -14.04
N ALA A 22 -7.45 -1.15 -14.40
CA ALA A 22 -7.43 -0.34 -15.62
C ALA A 22 -7.56 -1.17 -16.91
N HIS A 23 -7.11 -2.43 -16.90
CA HIS A 23 -7.34 -3.34 -18.00
C HIS A 23 -8.79 -3.85 -18.04
N VAL A 24 -9.29 -4.37 -16.92
CA VAL A 24 -10.63 -4.97 -16.83
C VAL A 24 -11.72 -3.92 -17.08
N SER A 25 -11.53 -2.68 -16.60
CA SER A 25 -12.49 -1.59 -16.76
C SER A 25 -12.68 -1.14 -18.21
N GLN A 26 -11.79 -1.53 -19.13
CA GLN A 26 -11.99 -1.30 -20.57
C GLN A 26 -13.14 -2.14 -21.13
N SER A 27 -13.32 -3.36 -20.60
CA SER A 27 -14.40 -4.28 -20.99
C SER A 27 -15.58 -4.27 -20.02
N TRP A 28 -15.33 -3.94 -18.75
CA TRP A 28 -16.33 -3.93 -17.68
C TRP A 28 -16.53 -2.49 -17.17
N ASN A 29 -17.41 -1.73 -17.83
CA ASN A 29 -17.71 -0.32 -17.52
C ASN A 29 -19.22 -0.10 -17.35
N ASP A 30 -19.86 -0.97 -16.59
CA ASP A 30 -21.27 -0.85 -16.23
C ASP A 30 -21.41 -0.18 -14.85
N PRO A 31 -22.64 0.12 -14.39
CA PRO A 31 -22.83 0.68 -13.06
C PRO A 31 -22.30 -0.20 -11.90
N VAL A 32 -22.23 -1.52 -12.09
CA VAL A 32 -21.70 -2.45 -11.07
C VAL A 32 -20.20 -2.31 -10.94
N SER A 33 -19.46 -2.18 -12.04
CA SER A 33 -18.01 -1.99 -12.01
C SER A 33 -17.63 -0.66 -11.34
N ARG A 34 -18.39 0.40 -11.58
CA ARG A 34 -18.21 1.70 -10.90
C ARG A 34 -18.48 1.62 -9.41
N ALA A 35 -19.54 0.89 -9.03
CA ALA A 35 -19.83 0.64 -7.62
C ALA A 35 -18.73 -0.22 -6.96
N PHE A 36 -18.17 -1.17 -7.69
CA PHE A 36 -17.04 -1.98 -7.21
C PHE A 36 -15.79 -1.12 -6.95
N GLU A 37 -15.43 -0.25 -7.90
CA GLU A 37 -14.31 0.69 -7.74
C GLU A 37 -14.49 1.56 -6.50
N SER A 38 -15.65 2.22 -6.39
CA SER A 38 -15.92 3.14 -5.29
C SER A 38 -16.00 2.44 -3.93
N ASN A 39 -16.64 1.28 -3.85
CA ASN A 39 -16.86 0.61 -2.56
C ASN A 39 -15.62 -0.14 -2.06
N TYR A 40 -14.77 -0.63 -2.96
CA TYR A 40 -13.68 -1.54 -2.59
C TYR A 40 -12.30 -1.01 -2.96
N LEU A 41 -12.10 -0.48 -4.17
CA LEU A 41 -10.77 -0.03 -4.60
C LEU A 41 -10.38 1.28 -3.93
N ASP A 42 -11.29 2.26 -3.89
CA ASP A 42 -11.03 3.54 -3.20
C ASP A 42 -10.74 3.33 -1.70
N ALA A 43 -11.52 2.49 -1.05
CA ALA A 43 -11.32 2.13 0.36
C ALA A 43 -9.99 1.41 0.60
N LEU A 44 -9.61 0.50 -0.31
CA LEU A 44 -8.33 -0.21 -0.25
C LEU A 44 -7.15 0.75 -0.46
N ASP A 45 -7.26 1.71 -1.37
CA ASP A 45 -6.24 2.73 -1.61
C ASP A 45 -6.00 3.59 -0.37
N GLN A 46 -7.08 4.01 0.30
CA GLN A 46 -6.97 4.74 1.55
C GLN A 46 -6.27 3.89 2.63
N GLY A 47 -6.69 2.63 2.78
CA GLY A 47 -6.07 1.69 3.72
C GLY A 47 -4.59 1.46 3.45
N ALA A 48 -4.22 1.29 2.19
CA ALA A 48 -2.83 1.10 1.77
C ALA A 48 -1.96 2.34 2.07
N ARG A 49 -2.49 3.55 1.88
CA ARG A 49 -1.79 4.79 2.26
C ARG A 49 -1.56 4.91 3.77
N LEU A 50 -2.54 4.51 4.58
CA LEU A 50 -2.40 4.49 6.04
C LEU A 50 -1.35 3.47 6.48
N ALA A 51 -1.41 2.26 5.93
CA ALA A 51 -0.42 1.21 6.19
C ALA A 51 1.00 1.63 5.77
N ALA A 52 1.12 2.31 4.63
CA ALA A 52 2.38 2.85 4.13
C ALA A 52 3.03 3.80 5.14
N GLY A 53 2.27 4.78 5.61
CA GLY A 53 2.74 5.74 6.62
C GLY A 53 3.10 5.06 7.95
N ALA A 54 2.37 4.01 8.35
CA ALA A 54 2.72 3.24 9.55
C ALA A 54 4.06 2.50 9.38
N LEU A 55 4.29 1.86 8.23
CA LEU A 55 5.54 1.16 7.93
C LEU A 55 6.73 2.14 7.89
N ASP A 56 6.56 3.33 7.34
CA ASP A 56 7.62 4.35 7.33
C ASP A 56 7.96 4.81 8.77
N LYS A 57 6.95 5.08 9.61
CA LYS A 57 7.18 5.42 11.03
C LYS A 57 7.88 4.28 11.78
N MET A 58 7.50 3.03 11.53
CA MET A 58 8.15 1.86 12.14
C MET A 58 9.62 1.76 11.70
N ARG A 59 9.91 1.96 10.41
CA ARG A 59 11.28 1.99 9.89
C ARG A 59 12.13 3.03 10.63
N ASP A 60 11.60 4.24 10.77
CA ASP A 60 12.33 5.34 11.40
C ASP A 60 12.55 5.10 12.90
N SER A 61 11.57 4.49 13.57
CA SER A 61 11.66 4.11 14.99
C SER A 61 12.72 3.03 15.22
N ILE A 62 12.77 2.01 14.36
CA ILE A 62 13.81 0.97 14.39
C ILE A 62 15.18 1.58 14.11
N ALA A 63 15.29 2.49 13.14
CA ALA A 63 16.55 3.16 12.83
C ALA A 63 17.04 4.02 14.00
N ARG A 64 16.13 4.70 14.72
CA ARG A 64 16.44 5.46 15.93
C ARG A 64 16.95 4.54 17.04
N ALA A 65 16.21 3.49 17.38
CA ALA A 65 16.60 2.54 18.43
C ALA A 65 17.99 1.92 18.16
N LYS A 66 18.29 1.60 16.89
CA LYS A 66 19.61 1.10 16.49
C LYS A 66 20.75 2.09 16.74
N ARG A 67 20.52 3.39 16.55
CA ARG A 67 21.51 4.43 16.85
C ARG A 67 21.71 4.55 18.35
N GLU A 68 20.61 4.63 19.11
CA GLU A 68 20.63 4.76 20.57
C GLU A 68 21.30 3.58 21.27
N CYS A 69 21.17 2.35 20.74
CA CYS A 69 21.84 1.16 21.28
C CYS A 69 23.27 0.93 20.73
N GLY A 70 23.67 1.64 19.65
CA GLY A 70 24.96 1.47 18.98
C GLY A 70 26.00 2.53 19.33
N GLU A 71 25.62 3.60 20.04
CA GLU A 71 26.50 4.65 20.55
C GLU A 71 26.93 4.45 22.03
N GLY A 72 26.98 3.18 22.49
CA GLY A 72 27.47 2.81 23.82
C GLY A 72 28.75 2.00 23.78
#